data_AF-A0A3S4GEI2-F1
#
_entry.id   AF-A0A3S4GEI2-F1
#
_cell.length_a   1.000
_cell.length_b   1.000
_cell.length_c   1.000
_cell.angle_alpha   90.00
_cell.angle_beta   90.00
_cell.angle_gamma   90.00
#
_symmetry.space_group_name_H-M   'P 1'
#
loop_
_entity.id
_entity.type
_entity.pdbx_description
1 polymer ?
#
loop_
_entity_poly.entity_id
_entity_poly.type
_entity_poly.pdbx_seq_one_letter_code
_entity_poly.pdbx_strand_id
1 'polypeptide(L)'
;MIDPLTVKFYFNKPSPGFLQGTATIGSGLVSLSTLQRNFEELGDARHIIGSGPFVVQDEKPGRELTLVARKITSGAEKHCQQGAANLDGITYIVTPEDSVRIGALLAGQAGFIRQVQAYDEKQATDQGFKIYAAPTRGSTTA
;
A
#
# COMPACT_ATOMS: atom_id res chain seq x y z
N MET A 1 17.48 13.77 18.40
CA MET A 1 18.10 13.74 17.06
C MET A 1 19.60 13.94 17.25
N ILE A 2 20.45 13.15 16.58
CA ILE A 2 21.90 13.33 16.65
C ILE A 2 22.35 14.29 15.54
N ASP A 3 21.83 14.09 14.32
CA ASP A 3 21.95 14.97 13.14
C ASP A 3 20.77 14.71 12.15
N PRO A 4 20.62 15.44 11.04
CA PRO A 4 19.48 15.31 10.12
C PRO A 4 19.25 13.91 9.53
N LEU A 5 20.27 13.05 9.48
CA LEU A 5 20.19 11.70 8.94
C LEU A 5 20.43 10.61 10.01
N THR A 6 20.71 11.00 11.25
CA THR A 6 21.01 10.09 12.35
C THR A 6 20.03 10.21 13.51
N VAL A 7 19.28 9.13 13.76
CA VAL A 7 18.39 8.98 14.91
C VAL A 7 18.92 7.89 15.83
N LYS A 8 18.90 8.16 17.15
CA LYS A 8 19.32 7.21 18.19
C LYS A 8 18.15 6.92 19.13
N PHE A 9 17.86 5.63 19.32
CA PHE A 9 16.83 5.14 20.22
C PHE A 9 17.46 4.68 21.55
N TYR A 10 16.82 5.03 22.65
CA TYR A 10 17.22 4.63 24.00
C TYR A 10 16.12 3.76 24.59
N PHE A 11 16.47 2.57 25.10
CA PHE A 11 15.53 1.64 25.71
C PHE A 11 15.85 1.44 27.18
N ASN A 12 14.81 1.43 28.02
CA ASN A 12 14.96 1.18 29.46
C ASN A 12 15.16 -0.31 29.78
N LYS A 13 14.91 -1.21 28.81
CA LYS A 13 15.08 -2.67 28.89
C LYS A 13 15.50 -3.21 27.50
N PRO A 14 16.14 -4.39 27.41
CA PRO A 14 16.45 -5.02 26.13
C PRO A 14 15.20 -5.17 25.26
N SER A 15 15.28 -4.76 23.99
CA SER A 15 14.17 -4.79 23.03
C SER A 15 14.59 -5.50 21.72
N PRO A 16 14.74 -6.83 21.73
CA PRO A 16 15.15 -7.59 20.55
C PRO A 16 14.15 -7.49 19.39
N GLY A 17 12.86 -7.26 19.70
CA GLY A 17 11.81 -7.10 18.69
C GLY A 17 11.76 -5.71 18.03
N PHE A 18 12.60 -4.75 18.42
CA PHE A 18 12.52 -3.38 17.93
C PHE A 18 12.69 -3.26 16.40
N LEU A 19 13.67 -3.97 15.84
CA LEU A 19 13.90 -3.98 14.38
C LEU A 19 12.72 -4.59 13.62
N GLN A 20 12.09 -5.61 14.18
CA GLN A 20 10.89 -6.19 13.58
C GLN A 20 9.69 -5.23 13.70
N GLY A 21 9.50 -4.60 14.86
CA GLY A 21 8.42 -3.64 15.09
C GLY A 21 8.47 -2.43 14.15
N THR A 22 9.68 -1.92 13.88
CA THR A 22 9.90 -0.82 12.92
C THR A 22 9.71 -1.22 11.46
N ALA A 23 9.70 -2.51 11.15
CA ALA A 23 9.43 -3.05 9.81
C ALA A 23 7.94 -3.41 9.58
N THR A 24 7.06 -3.13 10.53
CA THR A 24 5.62 -3.40 10.40
C THR A 24 4.88 -2.27 9.67
N ILE A 25 3.70 -2.58 9.13
CA ILE A 25 2.82 -1.64 8.41
C ILE A 25 2.46 -0.42 9.29
N GLY A 26 2.29 -0.62 10.60
CA GLY A 26 1.96 0.45 11.54
C GLY A 26 3.11 1.43 11.83
N SER A 27 4.33 1.11 11.41
CA SER A 27 5.53 1.93 11.63
C SER A 27 5.92 2.77 10.40
N GLY A 28 4.97 3.02 9.49
CA GLY A 28 5.20 3.85 8.32
C GLY A 28 5.59 5.28 8.67
N LEU A 29 6.56 5.84 7.93
CA LEU A 29 6.96 7.23 8.10
C LEU A 29 5.93 8.16 7.46
N VAL A 30 5.40 9.09 8.24
CA VAL A 30 4.48 10.14 7.81
C VAL A 30 5.06 11.53 8.05
N SER A 31 4.59 12.51 7.29
CA SER A 31 4.96 13.91 7.46
C SER A 31 4.57 14.42 8.86
N LEU A 32 5.40 15.31 9.42
CA LEU A 32 5.07 16.01 10.67
C LEU A 32 3.71 16.73 10.58
N SER A 33 3.37 17.26 9.40
CA SER A 33 2.08 17.91 9.17
C SER A 33 0.89 16.95 9.30
N THR A 34 1.08 15.66 9.00
CA THR A 34 0.04 14.63 9.20
C THR A 34 -0.09 14.29 10.69
N LEU A 35 1.02 14.26 11.43
CA LEU A 35 1.01 14.01 12.88
C LEU A 35 0.38 15.14 13.70
N GLN A 36 0.33 16.36 13.16
CA GLN A 36 -0.27 17.52 13.82
C GLN A 36 -1.79 17.62 13.62
N ARG A 37 -2.40 16.74 12.82
CA ARG A 37 -3.85 16.76 12.54
C ARG A 37 -4.64 16.06 13.63
N ASN A 38 -5.90 16.45 13.75
CA ASN A 38 -6.84 15.79 14.65
C ASN A 38 -7.24 14.42 14.10
N PHE A 39 -7.61 13.50 14.99
CA PHE A 39 -7.98 12.12 14.62
C PHE A 39 -9.13 12.07 13.60
N GLU A 40 -10.10 12.98 13.71
CA GLU A 40 -11.23 13.10 12.78
C GLU A 40 -10.79 13.45 11.34
N GLU A 41 -9.70 14.20 11.18
CA GLU A 41 -9.17 14.59 9.87
C GLU A 41 -8.36 13.47 9.20
N LEU A 42 -7.90 12.48 9.98
CA LEU A 42 -7.15 11.32 9.50
C LEU A 42 -8.05 10.26 8.85
N GLY A 43 -9.38 10.42 8.91
CA GLY A 43 -10.32 9.61 8.16
C GLY A 43 -10.35 9.90 6.66
N ASP A 44 -9.74 11.02 6.22
CA ASP A 44 -9.56 11.38 4.81
C ASP A 44 -8.13 11.05 4.38
N ALA A 45 -8.00 10.07 3.48
CA ALA A 45 -6.71 9.58 3.03
C ALA A 45 -5.87 10.67 2.34
N ARG A 46 -6.50 11.74 1.82
CA ARG A 46 -5.79 12.87 1.19
C ARG A 46 -4.94 13.66 2.19
N HIS A 47 -5.27 13.59 3.47
CA HIS A 47 -4.49 14.24 4.53
C HIS A 47 -3.30 13.41 5.03
N ILE A 48 -3.20 12.15 4.59
CA ILE A 48 -2.14 11.23 5.00
C ILE A 48 -0.97 11.34 4.00
N ILE A 49 0.11 12.02 4.41
CA ILE A 49 1.31 12.16 3.58
C ILE A 49 2.40 11.25 4.14
N GLY A 50 2.57 10.08 3.52
CA GLY A 50 3.64 9.11 3.84
C GLY A 50 4.98 9.41 3.17
N SER A 51 5.98 8.56 3.35
CA SER A 51 7.25 8.60 2.59
C SER A 51 7.27 7.71 1.33
N GLY A 52 6.15 7.06 1.01
CA GLY A 52 6.04 6.09 -0.08
C GLY A 52 6.14 6.67 -1.49
N PRO A 53 6.23 5.80 -2.52
CA PRO A 53 6.38 6.19 -3.92
C PRO A 53 5.10 6.71 -4.56
N PHE A 54 3.95 6.59 -3.89
CA PHE A 54 2.66 7.12 -4.35
C PHE A 54 2.06 8.08 -3.32
N VAL A 55 1.28 9.03 -3.80
CA VAL A 55 0.51 9.99 -2.98
C VAL A 55 -0.97 9.88 -3.33
N VAL A 56 -1.84 10.09 -2.35
CA VAL A 56 -3.29 10.11 -2.58
C VAL A 56 -3.64 11.34 -3.40
N GLN A 57 -4.26 11.13 -4.55
CA GLN A 57 -4.81 12.20 -5.39
C GLN A 57 -6.28 12.47 -5.02
N ASP A 58 -7.08 11.42 -4.94
CA ASP A 58 -8.50 11.51 -4.64
C ASP A 58 -8.99 10.27 -3.89
N GLU A 59 -10.02 10.45 -3.07
CA GLU A 59 -10.69 9.38 -2.35
C GLU A 59 -12.20 9.58 -2.41
N LYS A 60 -12.90 8.52 -2.82
CA LYS A 60 -14.34 8.36 -2.69
C LYS A 60 -14.58 7.25 -1.66
N PRO A 61 -14.89 7.60 -0.40
CA PRO A 61 -15.02 6.63 0.68
C PRO A 61 -15.90 5.44 0.31
N GLY A 62 -15.37 4.23 0.50
CA GLY A 62 -16.06 2.98 0.21
C GLY A 62 -16.21 2.63 -1.28
N ARG A 63 -15.67 3.43 -2.21
CA ARG A 63 -15.82 3.22 -3.65
C ARG A 63 -14.51 3.23 -4.41
N GLU A 64 -13.69 4.26 -4.23
CA GLU A 64 -12.51 4.49 -5.08
C GLU A 64 -11.42 5.22 -4.32
N LEU A 65 -10.16 4.82 -4.53
CA LEU A 65 -8.98 5.55 -4.04
C LEU A 65 -7.98 5.67 -5.19
N THR A 66 -7.68 6.90 -5.58
CA THR A 66 -6.73 7.19 -6.66
C THR A 66 -5.42 7.66 -6.06
N LEU A 67 -4.35 6.95 -6.41
CA LEU A 67 -2.97 7.29 -6.07
C LEU A 67 -2.22 7.71 -7.33
N VAL A 68 -1.35 8.71 -7.22
CA VAL A 68 -0.44 9.13 -8.28
C VAL A 68 1.00 8.96 -7.85
N ALA A 69 1.89 8.68 -8.80
CA ALA A 69 3.31 8.55 -8.54
C ALA A 69 3.87 9.85 -7.96
N ARG A 70 4.60 9.73 -6.86
CA ARG A 70 5.34 10.84 -6.29
C ARG A 70 6.49 11.20 -7.22
N LYS A 71 6.56 12.48 -7.59
CA LYS A 71 7.72 13.03 -8.29
C LYS A 71 8.91 13.06 -7.32
N ILE A 72 9.74 12.03 -7.35
CA ILE A 72 11.01 11.97 -6.62
C ILE A 72 12.17 11.92 -7.61
N THR A 73 13.20 12.69 -7.32
CA THR A 73 14.43 12.76 -8.12
C THR A 73 15.43 11.66 -7.77
N SER A 74 15.27 11.00 -6.62
CA SER A 74 16.14 9.92 -6.13
C SER A 74 15.32 8.86 -5.40
N GLY A 75 15.38 7.61 -5.88
CA GLY A 75 14.85 6.45 -5.17
C GLY A 75 15.83 5.95 -4.10
N ALA A 76 15.43 4.93 -3.33
CA ALA A 76 16.32 4.33 -2.33
C ALA A 76 17.55 3.69 -3.01
N GLU A 77 18.76 4.03 -2.56
CA GLU A 77 20.03 3.64 -3.20
C GLU A 77 20.22 2.12 -3.39
N LYS A 78 19.59 1.30 -2.54
CA LYS A 78 19.69 -0.16 -2.56
C LYS A 78 18.47 -0.86 -3.15
N HIS A 79 17.62 -0.15 -3.89
CA HIS A 79 16.46 -0.75 -4.54
C HIS A 79 16.68 -0.90 -6.04
N CYS A 80 16.13 -1.97 -6.62
CA CYS A 80 16.20 -2.23 -8.07
C CYS A 80 15.59 -1.07 -8.89
N GLN A 81 14.67 -0.32 -8.28
CA GLN A 81 14.06 0.85 -8.88
C GLN A 81 14.60 2.12 -8.23
N GLN A 82 15.39 2.86 -9.01
CA GLN A 82 15.95 4.16 -8.64
C GLN A 82 15.11 5.25 -9.33
N GLY A 83 14.36 6.03 -8.55
CA GLY A 83 13.55 7.15 -9.06
C GLY A 83 12.04 6.93 -8.90
N ALA A 84 11.27 7.63 -9.73
CA ALA A 84 9.80 7.56 -9.71
C ALA A 84 9.28 6.14 -9.97
N ALA A 85 8.05 5.87 -9.53
CA ALA A 85 7.37 4.60 -9.77
C ALA A 85 7.26 4.29 -11.28
N ASN A 86 7.20 3.01 -11.65
CA ASN A 86 7.05 2.57 -13.05
C ASN A 86 5.61 2.74 -13.55
N LEU A 87 4.71 3.13 -12.66
CA LEU A 87 3.31 3.40 -12.92
C LEU A 87 3.07 4.87 -12.64
N ASP A 88 2.31 5.55 -13.51
CA ASP A 88 1.91 6.94 -13.29
C ASP A 88 0.93 7.07 -12.10
N GLY A 89 0.15 6.03 -11.83
CA GLY A 89 -0.81 5.97 -10.74
C GLY A 89 -1.43 4.59 -10.54
N ILE A 90 -2.20 4.47 -9.46
CA ILE A 90 -2.95 3.28 -9.08
C ILE A 90 -4.35 3.72 -8.69
N THR A 91 -5.37 3.15 -9.33
CA THR A 91 -6.77 3.32 -8.90
C THR A 91 -7.25 2.06 -8.23
N TYR A 92 -7.57 2.16 -6.94
CA TYR A 92 -8.26 1.11 -6.20
C TYR A 92 -9.75 1.29 -6.36
N ILE A 93 -10.43 0.25 -6.84
CA ILE A 93 -11.88 0.22 -6.95
C ILE A 93 -12.38 -0.80 -5.92
N VAL A 94 -13.25 -0.35 -5.03
CA VAL A 94 -13.85 -1.19 -3.99
C VAL A 94 -15.06 -1.89 -4.60
N THR A 95 -14.88 -3.18 -4.91
CA THR A 95 -15.93 -4.04 -5.45
C THR A 95 -16.15 -5.23 -4.51
N PRO A 96 -17.17 -5.18 -3.64
CA PRO A 96 -17.46 -6.24 -2.67
C PRO A 96 -17.77 -7.59 -3.33
N GLU A 97 -18.45 -7.57 -4.48
CA GLU A 97 -18.93 -8.75 -5.18
C GLU A 97 -17.79 -9.40 -5.99
N ASP A 98 -17.52 -10.67 -5.71
CA ASP A 98 -16.51 -11.48 -6.41
C ASP A 98 -16.76 -11.61 -7.91
N SER A 99 -18.02 -11.86 -8.29
CA SER A 99 -18.46 -11.98 -9.68
C SER A 99 -18.19 -10.70 -10.49
N VAL A 100 -18.33 -9.54 -9.85
CA VAL A 100 -18.05 -8.24 -10.48
C VAL A 100 -16.54 -8.02 -10.60
N ARG A 101 -15.75 -8.43 -9.60
CA ARG A 101 -14.28 -8.37 -9.67
C ARG A 101 -13.72 -9.21 -10.82
N ILE A 102 -14.12 -10.48 -10.92
CA ILE A 102 -13.64 -11.35 -11.99
C ILE A 102 -14.13 -10.86 -13.36
N GLY A 103 -15.39 -10.41 -13.46
CA GLY A 103 -15.91 -9.81 -14.69
C GLY A 103 -15.09 -8.60 -15.17
N ALA A 104 -14.71 -7.71 -14.24
CA ALA A 104 -13.87 -6.55 -14.55
C ALA A 104 -12.46 -6.93 -15.02
N LEU A 105 -11.87 -7.98 -14.45
CA LEU A 105 -10.57 -8.51 -14.89
C LEU A 105 -10.67 -9.04 -16.33
N LEU A 106 -11.66 -9.89 -16.60
CA LEU A 106 -11.84 -10.52 -17.91
C LEU A 106 -12.23 -9.50 -19.00
N ALA A 107 -12.94 -8.44 -18.63
CA ALA A 107 -13.27 -7.33 -19.52
C ALA A 107 -12.09 -6.37 -19.77
N GLY A 108 -10.94 -6.58 -19.13
CA GLY A 108 -9.78 -5.68 -19.22
C GLY A 108 -9.97 -4.33 -18.52
N GLN A 109 -11.01 -4.19 -17.70
CA GLN A 109 -11.31 -2.99 -16.91
C GLN A 109 -10.47 -2.93 -15.63
N ALA A 110 -10.04 -4.09 -15.12
CA ALA A 110 -9.12 -4.20 -14.00
C ALA A 110 -7.85 -4.92 -14.45
N GLY A 111 -6.67 -4.39 -14.10
CA GLY A 111 -5.39 -5.07 -14.34
C GLY A 111 -5.05 -6.12 -13.27
N PHE A 112 -5.58 -5.95 -12.06
CA PHE A 112 -5.35 -6.83 -10.92
C PHE A 112 -6.61 -6.91 -10.04
N ILE A 113 -6.89 -8.10 -9.50
CA ILE A 113 -7.94 -8.31 -8.51
C ILE A 113 -7.39 -9.11 -7.32
N ARG A 114 -8.02 -8.94 -6.16
CA ARG A 114 -7.74 -9.73 -4.95
C ARG A 114 -8.92 -10.66 -4.65
N GLN A 115 -8.65 -11.72 -3.86
CA GLN A 115 -9.66 -12.67 -3.39
C GLN A 115 -10.42 -13.33 -4.56
N VAL A 116 -9.67 -13.87 -5.52
CA VAL A 116 -10.21 -14.78 -6.55
C VAL A 116 -10.74 -16.02 -5.85
N GLN A 117 -11.96 -16.41 -6.15
CA GLN A 117 -12.57 -17.61 -5.57
C GLN A 117 -12.06 -18.86 -6.28
N ALA A 118 -11.98 -19.98 -5.56
CA ALA A 118 -11.48 -21.26 -6.08
C ALA A 118 -12.20 -21.71 -7.36
N TYR A 119 -13.49 -21.40 -7.49
CA TYR A 119 -14.29 -21.76 -8.66
C TYR A 119 -14.02 -20.86 -9.88
N ASP A 120 -13.54 -19.63 -9.68
CA ASP A 120 -13.18 -18.68 -10.75
C ASP A 120 -11.73 -18.84 -11.22
N GLU A 121 -10.89 -19.56 -10.47
CA GLU A 121 -9.47 -19.73 -10.80
C GLU A 121 -9.29 -20.34 -12.18
N LYS A 122 -10.09 -21.36 -12.51
CA LYS A 122 -10.02 -22.00 -13.82
C LYS A 122 -10.28 -21.00 -14.94
N GLN A 123 -11.33 -20.20 -14.80
CA GLN A 123 -11.72 -19.19 -15.79
C GLN A 123 -10.64 -18.12 -15.99
N ALA A 124 -10.00 -17.67 -14.91
CA ALA A 124 -8.88 -16.73 -14.99
C ALA A 124 -7.66 -17.36 -15.69
N THR A 125 -7.29 -18.59 -15.33
CA THR A 125 -6.15 -19.28 -15.95
C THR A 125 -6.38 -19.62 -17.42
N ASP A 126 -7.61 -19.98 -17.80
CA ASP A 126 -7.99 -20.26 -19.20
C ASP A 126 -7.82 -19.01 -20.09
N GLN A 127 -7.99 -17.81 -19.53
CA GLN A 127 -7.72 -16.55 -20.22
C GLN A 127 -6.26 -16.07 -20.10
N GLY A 128 -5.37 -16.88 -19.52
CA GLY A 128 -3.94 -16.59 -19.43
C GLY A 128 -3.55 -15.70 -18.25
N PHE A 129 -4.46 -15.41 -17.31
CA PHE A 129 -4.12 -14.68 -16.09
C PHE A 129 -3.29 -15.56 -15.15
N LYS A 130 -2.28 -14.95 -14.52
CA LYS A 130 -1.46 -15.59 -13.50
C LYS A 130 -2.09 -15.41 -12.13
N ILE A 131 -2.35 -16.52 -11.45
CA ILE A 131 -2.86 -16.51 -10.08
C ILE A 131 -1.69 -16.60 -9.12
N TYR A 132 -1.62 -15.65 -8.19
CA TYR A 132 -0.62 -15.62 -7.12
C TYR A 132 -1.29 -16.00 -5.80
N ALA A 133 -1.10 -17.25 -5.38
CA ALA A 133 -1.57 -17.76 -4.09
C ALA A 133 -0.42 -17.80 -3.08
N ALA A 134 -0.22 -16.70 -2.34
CA ALA A 134 0.71 -16.68 -1.21
C ALA A 134 -0.03 -17.08 0.07
N PRO A 135 0.47 -18.02 0.89
CA PRO A 135 -0.12 -18.27 2.20
C PRO A 135 -0.03 -16.98 3.03
N THR A 136 -1.11 -16.60 3.69
CA THR A 136 -1.09 -15.49 4.64
C THR A 136 -0.07 -15.82 5.72
N ARG A 137 1.07 -15.13 5.72
CA ARG A 137 2.06 -15.17 6.79
C ARG A 137 1.47 -14.48 8.02
N GLY A 138 0.51 -15.12 8.68
CA GLY A 138 0.02 -14.82 10.03
C GLY A 138 -0.37 -13.39 10.39
N SER A 139 -0.54 -12.46 9.43
CA SER A 139 -0.95 -11.08 9.69
C SER A 139 -2.31 -10.83 9.06
N THR A 140 -3.33 -11.38 9.70
CA THR A 140 -4.68 -10.84 9.60
C THR A 140 -4.66 -9.57 10.44
N THR A 141 -4.67 -8.39 9.81
CA THR A 141 -5.12 -7.17 10.47
C THR A 141 -6.57 -7.41 10.89
N ALA A 142 -6.75 -7.69 12.18
CA ALA A 142 -8.02 -7.60 12.88
C ALA A 142 -8.38 -6.13 13.11
#